data_AF-A0A5J9TVR5-F1
#
_entry.id   AF-A0A5J9TVR5-F1
#
_cell.length_a   1.000
_cell.length_b   1.000
_cell.length_c   1.000
_cell.angle_alpha   90.00
_cell.angle_beta   90.00
_cell.angle_gamma   90.00
#
_symmetry.space_group_name_H-M   'P 1'
#
loop_
_entity.id
_entity.type
_entity.pdbx_description
1 polymer ?
#
loop_
_entity_poly.entity_id
_entity_poly.type
_entity_poly.pdbx_seq_one_letter_code
_entity_poly.pdbx_strand_id
1 'polypeptide(L)'
;MLTEALLPLFRQSPATSRILNISSQLGLLNKLRDPSLRALLLDEERLTESAIEGMVTRFLAEVKDGTWSEPGRGWPQVWTDYAVSKLALNAYSRVLARRLQARGERVSVNCFCPGFTRTDMTKGWGKRTAEEVADVGTRLALLPPAELPTGTFFRWCTPQLYSKL
;
A
#
# COMPACT_ATOMS: atom_id res chain seq x y z
N MET A 1 6.61 7.67 -12.76
CA MET A 1 6.62 7.35 -11.30
C MET A 1 8.02 6.92 -10.87
N LEU A 2 8.44 7.21 -9.64
CA LEU A 2 9.77 6.87 -9.09
C LEU A 2 10.09 5.37 -9.25
N THR A 3 9.15 4.50 -8.90
CA THR A 3 9.34 3.04 -8.94
C THR A 3 9.72 2.55 -10.34
N GLU A 4 8.96 2.92 -11.37
CA GLU A 4 9.25 2.51 -12.76
C GLU A 4 10.62 3.00 -13.23
N ALA A 5 11.02 4.22 -12.82
CA ALA A 5 12.32 4.78 -13.17
C ALA A 5 13.49 4.01 -12.54
N LEU A 6 13.27 3.39 -11.37
CA LEU A 6 14.29 2.63 -10.63
C LEU A 6 14.30 1.13 -10.97
N LEU A 7 13.24 0.58 -11.57
CA LEU A 7 13.17 -0.84 -11.95
C LEU A 7 14.38 -1.34 -12.75
N PRO A 8 14.93 -0.60 -13.74
CA PRO A 8 16.14 -1.04 -14.45
C PRO A 8 17.34 -1.27 -13.53
N LEU A 9 17.49 -0.47 -12.47
CA LEU A 9 18.57 -0.63 -11.49
C LEU A 9 18.33 -1.85 -10.59
N PHE A 10 17.08 -2.06 -10.14
CA PHE A 10 16.73 -3.24 -9.34
C PHE A 10 16.97 -4.57 -10.08
N ARG A 11 16.82 -4.59 -11.41
CA ARG A 11 17.09 -5.78 -12.24
C ARG A 11 18.57 -6.15 -12.33
N GLN A 12 19.48 -5.21 -12.11
CA GLN A 12 20.92 -5.46 -12.19
C GLN A 12 21.47 -6.15 -10.94
N SER A 13 20.69 -6.17 -9.85
CA SER A 13 21.11 -6.82 -8.61
C SER A 13 21.30 -8.33 -8.79
N PRO A 14 22.43 -8.91 -8.33
CA PRO A 14 22.62 -10.36 -8.29
C PRO A 14 21.71 -11.02 -7.24
N ALA A 15 21.31 -10.27 -6.21
CA ALA A 15 20.35 -10.69 -5.19
C ALA A 15 18.92 -10.21 -5.51
N THR A 16 17.92 -10.73 -4.79
CA THR A 16 16.55 -10.23 -4.89
C THR A 16 16.45 -8.77 -4.42
N SER A 17 16.02 -7.88 -5.32
CA SER A 17 15.74 -6.48 -5.01
C SER A 17 14.44 -6.35 -4.22
N ARG A 18 14.32 -5.28 -3.41
CA ARG A 18 13.24 -5.13 -2.44
C ARG A 18 12.64 -3.72 -2.51
N ILE A 19 11.33 -3.66 -2.61
CA ILE A 19 10.54 -2.43 -2.57
C ILE A 19 9.60 -2.55 -1.36
N LEU A 20 9.79 -1.68 -0.36
CA LEU A 20 8.93 -1.60 0.81
C LEU A 20 8.19 -0.26 0.82
N ASN A 21 6.93 -0.29 0.42
CA ASN A 21 6.09 0.90 0.34
C ASN A 21 5.51 1.23 1.73
N ILE A 22 5.77 2.44 2.23
CA ILE A 22 5.25 2.89 3.51
C ILE A 22 3.77 3.31 3.35
N SER A 23 2.89 2.45 3.83
CA SER A 23 1.43 2.57 3.71
C SER A 23 0.76 2.84 5.07
N SER A 24 -0.54 2.61 5.17
CA SER A 24 -1.31 2.76 6.40
C SER A 24 -2.45 1.75 6.46
N GLN A 25 -2.82 1.34 7.68
CA GLN A 25 -4.02 0.55 7.95
C GLN A 25 -5.32 1.26 7.53
N LEU A 26 -5.27 2.57 7.29
CA LEU A 26 -6.40 3.34 6.77
C LEU A 26 -6.64 3.08 5.28
N GLY A 27 -5.62 2.61 4.55
CA GLY A 27 -5.73 2.15 3.17
C GLY A 27 -6.15 0.69 3.04
N LEU A 28 -6.59 0.05 4.13
CA LEU A 28 -7.12 -1.31 4.06
C LEU A 28 -8.51 -1.30 3.40
N LEU A 29 -8.79 -2.35 2.63
CA LEU A 29 -10.04 -2.45 1.88
C LEU A 29 -11.27 -2.42 2.79
N ASN A 30 -11.18 -2.87 4.04
CA ASN A 30 -12.29 -2.79 5.01
C ASN A 30 -12.71 -1.36 5.39
N LYS A 31 -11.97 -0.33 4.94
CA LYS A 31 -12.34 1.09 5.08
C LYS A 31 -13.20 1.60 3.91
N LEU A 32 -13.13 0.93 2.76
CA LEU A 32 -13.95 1.23 1.60
C LEU A 32 -15.31 0.53 1.71
N ARG A 33 -16.40 1.26 1.49
CA ARG A 33 -17.78 0.77 1.55
C ARG A 33 -18.47 0.70 0.19
N ASP A 34 -17.90 1.33 -0.85
CA ASP A 34 -18.38 1.19 -2.25
C ASP A 34 -18.23 -0.28 -2.69
N PRO A 35 -19.33 -1.01 -2.96
CA PRO A 35 -19.27 -2.43 -3.28
C PRO A 35 -18.60 -2.70 -4.63
N SER A 36 -18.79 -1.82 -5.61
CA SER A 36 -18.22 -1.95 -6.96
C SER A 36 -16.71 -1.76 -6.94
N LEU A 37 -16.22 -0.73 -6.24
CA LEU A 37 -14.78 -0.52 -6.06
C LEU A 37 -14.16 -1.62 -5.19
N ARG A 38 -14.88 -2.13 -4.18
CA ARG A 38 -14.41 -3.29 -3.41
C ARG A 38 -14.23 -4.53 -4.28
N ALA A 39 -15.22 -4.84 -5.12
CA ALA A 39 -15.13 -5.97 -6.05
C ALA A 39 -13.94 -5.82 -7.01
N LEU A 40 -13.77 -4.62 -7.58
CA LEU A 40 -12.63 -4.29 -8.45
C LEU A 40 -11.27 -4.53 -7.76
N LEU A 41 -11.12 -4.09 -6.50
CA LEU A 41 -9.86 -4.21 -5.76
C LEU A 41 -9.60 -5.61 -5.16
N LEU A 42 -10.64 -6.45 -5.07
CA LEU A 42 -10.53 -7.85 -4.67
C LEU A 42 -10.16 -8.77 -5.84
N ASP A 43 -10.45 -8.38 -7.07
CA ASP A 43 -10.10 -9.14 -8.26
C ASP A 43 -8.60 -9.00 -8.58
N GLU A 44 -7.76 -9.76 -7.86
CA GLU A 44 -6.30 -9.63 -7.98
C GLU A 44 -5.78 -9.96 -9.40
N GLU A 45 -6.47 -10.84 -10.10
CA GLU A 45 -6.10 -11.31 -11.43
C GLU A 45 -6.39 -10.25 -12.51
N ARG A 46 -7.46 -9.47 -12.35
CA ARG A 46 -7.87 -8.48 -13.35
C ARG A 46 -7.52 -7.05 -12.97
N LEU A 47 -7.15 -6.78 -11.71
CA LEU A 47 -6.76 -5.44 -11.28
C LEU A 47 -5.56 -4.92 -12.07
N THR A 48 -5.71 -3.74 -12.69
CA THR A 48 -4.68 -3.08 -13.50
C THR A 48 -4.30 -1.71 -12.94
N GLU A 49 -3.15 -1.20 -13.36
CA GLU A 49 -2.71 0.17 -13.01
C GLU A 49 -3.72 1.22 -13.48
N SER A 50 -4.27 1.06 -14.70
CA SER A 50 -5.30 1.96 -15.25
C SER A 50 -6.60 1.93 -14.45
N ALA A 51 -7.02 0.76 -13.93
CA ALA A 51 -8.20 0.69 -13.07
C ALA A 51 -7.98 1.42 -11.73
N ILE A 52 -6.78 1.34 -11.15
CA ILE A 52 -6.40 2.07 -9.94
C ILE A 52 -6.36 3.58 -10.22
N GLU A 53 -5.78 3.98 -11.34
CA GLU A 53 -5.77 5.38 -11.79
C GLU A 53 -7.19 5.92 -12.02
N GLY A 54 -8.08 5.11 -12.61
CA GLY A 54 -9.49 5.43 -12.77
C GLY A 54 -10.21 5.62 -11.43
N MET A 55 -9.93 4.76 -10.43
CA MET A 55 -10.45 4.92 -9.07
C MET A 55 -10.00 6.25 -8.43
N VAL A 56 -8.71 6.59 -8.53
CA VAL A 56 -8.17 7.84 -7.96
C VAL A 56 -8.73 9.05 -8.71
N THR A 57 -8.81 8.99 -10.03
CA THR A 57 -9.37 10.06 -10.86
C THR A 57 -10.84 10.29 -10.55
N ARG A 58 -11.63 9.23 -10.38
CA ARG A 58 -13.03 9.32 -9.92
C ARG A 58 -13.11 10.02 -8.56
N PHE A 59 -12.28 9.63 -7.59
CA PHE A 59 -12.28 10.27 -6.28
C PHE A 59 -11.96 11.76 -6.38
N LEU A 60 -10.94 12.15 -7.16
CA LEU A 60 -10.57 13.56 -7.36
C LEU A 60 -11.69 14.37 -8.02
N ALA A 61 -12.40 13.79 -8.99
CA ALA A 61 -13.57 14.43 -9.61
C ALA A 61 -14.70 14.63 -8.59
N GLU A 62 -15.03 13.61 -7.81
CA GLU A 62 -16.07 13.71 -6.78
C GLU A 62 -15.69 14.67 -5.64
N VAL A 63 -14.40 14.81 -5.32
CA VAL A 63 -13.90 15.85 -4.40
C VAL A 63 -14.09 17.23 -4.99
N LYS A 64 -13.73 17.42 -6.26
CA LYS A 64 -13.89 18.70 -6.98
C LYS A 64 -15.36 19.13 -7.05
N ASP A 65 -16.25 18.18 -7.26
CA ASP A 65 -17.69 18.42 -7.38
C ASP A 65 -18.41 18.48 -6.02
N GLY A 66 -17.69 18.19 -4.92
CA GLY A 66 -18.26 18.17 -3.56
C GLY A 66 -19.18 16.97 -3.28
N THR A 67 -19.17 15.96 -4.16
CA THR A 67 -20.09 14.80 -4.12
C THR A 67 -19.49 13.58 -3.42
N TRP A 68 -18.20 13.57 -3.09
CA TRP A 68 -17.49 12.42 -2.50
C TRP A 68 -18.09 11.89 -1.19
N SER A 69 -18.77 12.74 -0.40
CA SER A 69 -19.38 12.36 0.88
C SER A 69 -20.86 12.04 0.76
N GLU A 70 -21.44 12.06 -0.44
CA GLU A 70 -22.85 11.73 -0.64
C GLU A 70 -23.16 10.28 -0.22
N PRO A 71 -24.39 10.02 0.27
CA PRO A 71 -24.85 8.66 0.49
C PRO A 71 -24.64 7.79 -0.76
N GLY A 72 -24.05 6.61 -0.57
CA GLY A 72 -23.79 5.66 -1.65
C GLY A 72 -22.38 5.72 -2.27
N ARG A 73 -21.61 6.80 -2.08
CA ARG A 73 -20.21 6.86 -2.60
C ARG A 73 -19.27 5.90 -1.91
N GLY A 74 -19.46 5.69 -0.60
CA GLY A 74 -18.76 4.65 0.14
C GLY A 74 -17.24 4.81 0.26
N TRP A 75 -16.67 6.01 0.10
CA TRP A 75 -15.25 6.26 0.37
C TRP A 75 -14.90 6.10 1.86
N PRO A 76 -13.61 5.86 2.20
CA PRO A 76 -13.15 5.87 3.59
C PRO A 76 -13.57 7.15 4.32
N GLN A 77 -14.05 7.02 5.56
CA GLN A 77 -14.64 8.14 6.30
C GLN A 77 -13.67 8.85 7.26
N VAL A 78 -12.45 8.32 7.42
CA VAL A 78 -11.46 8.85 8.36
C VAL A 78 -10.20 9.21 7.56
N TRP A 79 -9.86 10.50 7.56
CA TRP A 79 -8.77 11.06 6.73
C TRP A 79 -8.89 10.59 5.28
N THR A 80 -10.04 10.87 4.66
CA THR A 80 -10.52 10.28 3.40
C THR A 80 -9.48 10.30 2.29
N ASP A 81 -8.94 11.47 1.98
CA ASP A 81 -7.92 11.70 0.96
C ASP A 81 -6.65 10.87 1.20
N TYR A 82 -6.15 10.89 2.45
CA TYR A 82 -5.01 10.09 2.87
C TYR A 82 -5.32 8.59 2.76
N ALA A 83 -6.50 8.15 3.20
CA ALA A 83 -6.93 6.76 3.15
C ALA A 83 -7.05 6.25 1.71
N VAL A 84 -7.62 7.05 0.79
CA VAL A 84 -7.70 6.73 -0.64
C VAL A 84 -6.29 6.65 -1.26
N SER A 85 -5.37 7.55 -0.90
CA SER A 85 -3.98 7.48 -1.39
C SER A 85 -3.29 6.19 -0.95
N LYS A 86 -3.50 5.75 0.30
CA LYS A 86 -2.90 4.51 0.83
C LYS A 86 -3.59 3.26 0.31
N LEU A 87 -4.90 3.33 0.01
CA LEU A 87 -5.64 2.28 -0.68
C LEU A 87 -5.08 2.06 -2.09
N ALA A 88 -4.88 3.14 -2.85
CA ALA A 88 -4.27 3.08 -4.17
C ALA A 88 -2.83 2.53 -4.13
N LEU A 89 -2.02 2.94 -3.14
CA LEU A 89 -0.67 2.42 -2.96
C LEU A 89 -0.66 0.90 -2.67
N ASN A 90 -1.58 0.42 -1.84
CA ASN A 90 -1.73 -1.02 -1.55
C ASN A 90 -2.12 -1.80 -2.81
N ALA A 91 -3.10 -1.28 -3.56
CA ALA A 91 -3.55 -1.86 -4.82
C ALA A 91 -2.41 -1.92 -5.86
N TYR A 92 -1.69 -0.80 -6.06
CA TYR A 92 -0.57 -0.72 -6.99
C TYR A 92 0.56 -1.68 -6.61
N SER A 93 0.86 -1.81 -5.31
CA SER A 93 1.90 -2.73 -4.84
C SER A 93 1.58 -4.19 -5.18
N ARG A 94 0.31 -4.59 -5.12
CA ARG A 94 -0.15 -5.93 -5.53
C ARG A 94 -0.05 -6.13 -7.04
N VAL A 95 -0.49 -5.14 -7.83
CA VAL A 95 -0.37 -5.19 -9.30
C VAL A 95 1.10 -5.28 -9.73
N LEU A 96 1.97 -4.47 -9.11
CA LEU A 96 3.40 -4.46 -9.41
C LEU A 96 4.06 -5.79 -9.01
N ALA A 97 3.77 -6.32 -7.81
CA ALA A 97 4.28 -7.62 -7.36
C ALA A 97 3.94 -8.73 -8.37
N ARG A 98 2.66 -8.81 -8.77
CA ARG A 98 2.17 -9.78 -9.75
C ARG A 98 2.84 -9.60 -11.12
N ARG A 99 2.93 -8.35 -11.61
CA ARG A 99 3.57 -8.04 -12.90
C ARG A 99 5.03 -8.47 -12.94
N LEU A 100 5.77 -8.23 -11.87
CA LEU A 100 7.19 -8.58 -11.78
C LEU A 100 7.38 -10.10 -11.65
N GLN A 101 6.54 -10.78 -10.85
CA GLN A 101 6.53 -12.24 -10.76
C GLN A 101 6.23 -12.91 -12.09
N ALA A 102 5.22 -12.44 -12.83
CA ALA A 102 4.86 -12.99 -14.14
C ALA A 102 5.98 -12.85 -15.18
N ARG A 103 6.92 -11.91 -14.97
CA ARG A 103 8.11 -11.71 -15.80
C ARG A 103 9.34 -12.46 -15.30
N GLY A 104 9.24 -13.19 -14.18
CA GLY A 104 10.37 -13.85 -13.54
C GLY A 104 11.40 -12.88 -12.95
N GLU A 105 11.02 -11.63 -12.69
CA GLU A 105 11.94 -10.63 -12.13
C GLU A 105 12.16 -10.88 -10.63
N ARG A 106 13.42 -10.83 -10.18
CA ARG A 106 13.80 -11.00 -8.76
C ARG A 106 13.61 -9.71 -7.97
N VAL A 107 12.37 -9.21 -7.95
CA VAL A 107 12.00 -7.98 -7.22
C VAL A 107 10.80 -8.27 -6.33
N SER A 108 10.98 -8.15 -5.02
CA SER A 108 9.91 -8.24 -4.03
C SER A 108 9.29 -6.87 -3.79
N VAL A 109 7.96 -6.80 -3.74
CA VAL A 109 7.21 -5.56 -3.51
C VAL A 109 6.21 -5.78 -2.39
N ASN A 110 6.34 -5.04 -1.30
CA ASN A 110 5.46 -5.16 -0.14
C ASN A 110 5.05 -3.79 0.40
N CYS A 111 4.00 -3.77 1.21
CA CYS A 111 3.57 -2.59 1.96
C CYS A 111 3.85 -2.77 3.44
N PHE A 112 4.17 -1.68 4.14
CA PHE A 112 4.30 -1.66 5.59
C PHE A 112 3.51 -0.50 6.20
N CYS A 113 2.67 -0.80 7.19
CA CYS A 113 2.00 0.20 8.02
C CYS A 113 2.77 0.42 9.33
N PRO A 114 3.38 1.60 9.52
CA PRO A 114 4.12 1.93 10.75
C PRO A 114 3.21 2.08 11.98
N GLY A 115 1.91 2.33 11.74
CA GLY A 115 0.93 2.66 12.75
C GLY A 115 1.07 4.11 13.25
N PHE A 116 0.38 4.43 14.35
CA PHE A 116 0.31 5.80 14.84
C PHE A 116 1.62 6.19 15.55
N THR A 117 2.50 6.84 14.80
CA THR A 117 3.92 7.06 15.13
C THR A 117 4.14 8.53 15.44
N ARG A 118 4.96 8.84 16.44
CA ARG A 118 5.31 10.21 16.84
C ARG A 118 6.27 10.83 15.82
N THR A 119 5.73 11.65 14.93
CA THR A 119 6.46 12.39 13.88
C THR A 119 5.81 13.76 13.68
N ASP A 120 6.39 14.61 12.83
CA ASP A 120 5.77 15.90 12.46
C ASP A 120 4.40 15.72 11.80
N MET A 121 4.22 14.65 11.00
CA MET A 121 2.94 14.31 10.35
C MET A 121 1.81 14.11 11.36
N THR A 122 2.13 13.60 12.55
CA THR A 122 1.18 13.39 13.64
C THR A 122 1.28 14.47 14.72
N LYS A 123 2.05 15.55 14.48
CA LYS A 123 2.32 16.63 15.44
C LYS A 123 2.82 16.11 16.79
N GLY A 124 3.67 15.09 16.76
CA GLY A 124 4.23 14.44 17.95
C GLY A 124 3.30 13.44 18.66
N TRP A 125 2.06 13.25 18.18
CA TRP A 125 1.14 12.25 18.71
C TRP A 125 1.45 10.84 18.19
N GLY A 126 1.31 9.84 19.03
CA GLY A 126 1.59 8.47 18.61
C GLY A 126 1.82 7.53 19.78
N LYS A 127 1.69 6.25 19.52
CA LYS A 127 2.00 5.18 20.48
C LYS A 127 3.43 4.65 20.33
N ARG A 128 4.15 5.11 19.30
CA ARG A 128 5.46 4.59 18.88
C ARG A 128 6.42 5.72 18.54
N THR A 129 7.72 5.52 18.71
CA THR A 129 8.76 6.42 18.17
C THR A 129 9.02 6.13 16.69
N ALA A 130 9.65 7.09 16.02
CA ALA A 130 10.16 6.89 14.66
C ALA A 130 11.22 5.77 14.62
N GLU A 131 12.09 5.70 15.64
CA GLU A 131 13.15 4.69 15.75
C GLU A 131 12.58 3.27 15.88
N GLU A 132 11.60 3.06 16.76
CA GLU A 132 10.92 1.78 16.95
C GLU A 132 10.31 1.25 15.64
N VAL A 133 9.69 2.14 14.87
CA VAL A 133 9.07 1.81 13.59
C VAL A 133 10.12 1.57 12.50
N ALA A 134 11.20 2.34 12.50
CA ALA A 134 12.29 2.20 11.54
C ALA A 134 13.04 0.87 11.75
N ASP A 135 13.23 0.42 12.98
CA ASP A 135 13.79 -0.91 13.27
C ASP A 135 12.93 -2.02 12.63
N VAL A 136 11.60 -1.99 12.82
CA VAL A 136 10.69 -2.96 12.21
C VAL A 136 10.71 -2.88 10.68
N GLY A 137 10.66 -1.67 10.11
CA GLY A 137 10.74 -1.47 8.66
C GLY A 137 12.04 -1.99 8.07
N THR A 138 13.16 -1.80 8.77
CA THR A 138 14.49 -2.27 8.36
C THR A 138 14.56 -3.79 8.40
N ARG A 139 14.03 -4.43 9.45
CA ARG A 139 13.94 -5.90 9.52
C ARG A 139 13.12 -6.48 8.37
N LEU A 140 12.00 -5.85 8.01
CA LEU A 140 11.21 -6.25 6.84
C LEU A 140 11.97 -6.10 5.53
N ALA A 141 12.69 -4.97 5.36
CA ALA A 141 13.50 -4.73 4.19
C ALA A 141 14.74 -5.63 4.11
N LEU A 142 15.16 -6.25 5.21
CA LEU A 142 16.33 -7.12 5.29
C LEU A 142 15.97 -8.61 5.46
N LEU A 143 14.70 -8.99 5.25
CA LEU A 143 14.30 -10.39 5.32
C LEU A 143 15.19 -11.28 4.44
N PRO A 144 15.57 -12.47 4.94
CA PRO A 144 16.28 -13.47 4.15
C PRO A 144 15.50 -13.80 2.87
N PRO A 145 16.17 -14.06 1.73
CA PRO A 145 15.48 -14.37 0.48
C PRO A 145 14.45 -15.52 0.58
N ALA A 146 14.70 -16.51 1.44
CA ALA A 146 13.80 -17.64 1.67
C ALA A 146 12.50 -17.27 2.41
N GLU A 147 12.50 -16.14 3.14
CA GLU A 147 11.37 -15.65 3.95
C GLU A 147 10.72 -14.41 3.34
N LEU A 148 11.27 -13.88 2.24
CA LEU A 148 10.85 -12.62 1.63
C LEU A 148 9.60 -12.83 0.76
N PRO A 149 8.41 -12.36 1.19
CA PRO A 149 7.22 -12.47 0.37
C PRO A 149 7.20 -11.35 -0.67
N THR A 150 6.18 -11.35 -1.51
CA THR A 150 5.84 -10.22 -2.39
C THR A 150 4.32 -10.10 -2.47
N GLY A 151 3.82 -8.89 -2.71
CA GLY A 151 2.40 -8.57 -2.69
C GLY A 151 1.78 -8.52 -1.28
N THR A 152 2.59 -8.52 -0.22
CA THR A 152 2.10 -8.59 1.17
C THR A 152 1.95 -7.21 1.81
N PHE A 153 0.89 -7.03 2.61
CA PHE A 153 0.72 -5.88 3.49
C PHE A 153 1.07 -6.26 4.93
N PHE A 154 2.13 -5.66 5.45
CA PHE A 154 2.57 -5.83 6.82
C PHE A 154 1.96 -4.76 7.72
N ARG A 155 1.27 -5.20 8.77
CA ARG A 155 0.83 -4.33 9.86
C ARG A 155 1.55 -4.71 11.14
N TRP A 156 2.17 -3.72 11.78
CA TRP A 156 2.70 -3.93 13.11
C TRP A 156 1.58 -3.98 14.16
N CYS A 157 1.19 -5.19 14.53
CA CYS A 157 0.41 -5.50 15.73
C CYS A 157 1.33 -6.23 16.70
N THR A 158 1.64 -5.66 17.84
CA THR A 158 2.43 -6.36 18.87
C THR A 158 1.67 -7.65 19.27
N PRO A 159 2.26 -8.87 19.22
CA PRO A 159 3.66 -9.23 18.91
C PRO A 159 3.87 -9.85 17.51
N GLN A 160 2.89 -9.83 16.61
CA GLN A 160 2.91 -10.54 15.33
C GLN A 160 2.72 -9.63 14.11
N LEU A 161 3.57 -9.82 13.10
CA LEU A 161 3.35 -9.32 11.75
C LEU A 161 2.11 -10.01 11.20
N TYR A 162 1.02 -9.27 11.08
CA TYR A 162 -0.23 -9.78 10.55
C TYR A 162 -0.30 -9.43 9.06
N SER A 163 -0.38 -10.44 8.20
CA SER A 163 -0.75 -10.29 6.79
C SER A 163 -2.28 -10.16 6.70
N LYS A 164 -2.78 -8.97 6.37
CA LYS A 164 -4.19 -8.77 5.97
C LYS A 164 -4.22 -8.67 4.46
N LEU A 165 -4.65 -9.74 3.81
CA LEU A 165 -5.66 -9.59 2.77
C LEU A 165 -7.01 -9.82 3.44
#